data_AF-A0A7V4KJ00-F1
#
_entry.id   AF-A0A7V4KJ00-F1
#
_cell.length_a   1.000
_cell.length_b   1.000
_cell.length_c   1.000
_cell.angle_alpha   90.00
_cell.angle_beta   90.00
_cell.angle_gamma   90.00
#
_symmetry.space_group_name_H-M   'P 1'
#
loop_
_entity.id
_entity.type
_entity.pdbx_description
1 polymer ?
#
loop_
_entity_poly.entity_id
_entity_poly.type
_entity_poly.pdbx_seq_one_letter_code
_entity_poly.pdbx_strand_id
1 'polypeptide(L)'
;MRKITIYLILFLAAVGLYNLMFAQSMFKEETYEDFIDGSFSSTTISGIGSAAYIHLSSFTVEWWNTNWKYRKVLYVFNFVNKTLTDYQVLFTTNTQMLIQQGKMKTDCSDIRFVAEDNQTLLPHFIESGANTAKTKIWIKIPSIPAGSINNPSYVKIYMYYGNPTATNAANPKEVFDVYEDFSTNPRTSGYWDIYDRGDQTYTCVWNQTAQNFSLTKASQNRA
;
A
#
# COMPACT_ATOMS: atom_id res chain seq x y z
N MET A 1 60.01 45.74 24.43
CA MET A 1 59.22 45.93 23.19
C MET A 1 60.01 45.32 22.04
N ARG A 2 59.56 44.16 21.55
CA ARG A 2 60.29 43.29 20.62
C ARG A 2 60.32 43.91 19.21
N LYS A 3 61.53 44.18 18.71
CA LYS A 3 61.86 44.29 17.29
C LYS A 3 62.21 42.89 16.75
N ILE A 4 62.05 42.65 15.44
CA ILE A 4 62.84 41.77 14.53
C ILE A 4 62.01 41.63 13.22
N THR A 5 62.32 42.41 12.16
CA THR A 5 63.24 42.15 11.03
C THR A 5 62.67 41.19 9.97
N ILE A 6 62.38 41.75 8.79
CA ILE A 6 61.95 41.06 7.57
C ILE A 6 63.18 40.45 6.89
N TYR A 7 63.15 39.16 6.57
CA TYR A 7 64.09 38.52 5.64
C TYR A 7 63.32 37.97 4.43
N LEU A 8 63.68 38.47 3.25
CA LEU A 8 63.27 37.96 1.96
C LEU A 8 64.27 36.87 1.56
N ILE A 9 63.82 35.62 1.39
CA ILE A 9 64.62 34.55 0.79
C ILE A 9 63.98 34.19 -0.55
N LEU A 10 64.71 34.42 -1.63
CA LEU A 10 64.35 34.03 -3.00
C LEU A 10 65.06 32.72 -3.38
N PHE A 11 64.28 31.86 -4.05
CA PHE A 11 64.67 30.91 -5.10
C PHE A 11 65.31 29.55 -4.71
N LEU A 12 64.58 28.43 -4.90
CA LEU A 12 64.67 27.46 -6.03
C LEU A 12 64.04 26.08 -5.69
N ALA A 13 63.26 25.58 -6.65
CA ALA A 13 63.00 24.17 -7.00
C ALA A 13 62.46 23.19 -5.92
N ALA A 14 61.19 22.76 -6.08
CA ALA A 14 60.85 21.43 -6.62
C ALA A 14 59.39 21.05 -6.30
N VAL A 15 58.62 20.88 -7.38
CA VAL A 15 57.51 19.94 -7.58
C VAL A 15 56.47 19.77 -6.45
N GLY A 16 55.29 20.35 -6.71
CA GLY A 16 54.05 19.58 -6.72
C GLY A 16 53.22 19.58 -5.44
N LEU A 17 52.31 20.55 -5.30
CA LEU A 17 51.09 20.38 -4.51
C LEU A 17 49.94 21.11 -5.24
N TYR A 18 49.23 20.36 -6.09
CA TYR A 18 47.92 20.76 -6.55
C TYR A 18 46.98 20.76 -5.34
N ASN A 19 46.69 21.94 -4.79
CA ASN A 19 45.50 22.11 -3.97
C ASN A 19 44.28 22.09 -4.90
N LEU A 20 43.86 20.89 -5.31
CA LEU A 20 42.51 20.67 -5.81
C LEU A 20 41.58 20.74 -4.60
N MET A 21 41.01 21.91 -4.37
CA MET A 21 39.81 22.05 -3.55
C MET A 21 38.68 21.27 -4.23
N PHE A 22 38.56 19.98 -3.93
CA PHE A 22 37.32 19.27 -4.19
C PHE A 22 36.32 19.74 -3.15
N ALA A 23 35.32 20.52 -3.59
CA ALA A 23 34.10 20.70 -2.84
C ALA A 23 33.45 19.32 -2.69
N GLN A 24 33.70 18.64 -1.57
CA GLN A 24 32.94 17.44 -1.22
C GLN A 24 31.62 17.90 -0.60
N SER A 25 30.51 17.59 -1.28
CA SER A 25 29.18 17.69 -0.66
C SER A 25 29.10 16.67 0.46
N MET A 26 29.18 17.13 1.70
CA MET A 26 28.95 16.30 2.87
C MET A 26 27.44 16.16 3.04
N PHE A 27 26.90 14.98 2.72
CA PHE A 27 25.53 14.63 3.09
C PHE A 27 25.50 14.35 4.59
N LYS A 28 24.61 15.05 5.30
CA LYS A 28 24.45 14.94 6.75
C LYS A 28 23.03 14.47 7.03
N GLU A 29 22.92 13.25 7.54
CA GLU A 29 21.67 12.66 8.03
C GLU A 29 21.85 12.51 9.54
N GLU A 30 21.10 13.31 10.30
CA GLU A 30 21.31 13.43 11.75
C GLU A 30 20.01 13.44 12.57
N THR A 31 18.86 13.34 11.90
CA THR A 31 17.56 13.24 12.58
C THR A 31 17.11 11.79 12.64
N TYR A 32 16.30 11.44 13.64
CA TYR A 32 15.73 10.10 13.79
C TYR A 32 14.99 9.69 12.51
N GLU A 33 14.28 10.62 11.89
CA GLU A 33 13.49 10.52 10.66
C GLU A 33 14.37 10.17 9.45
N ASP A 34 15.55 10.78 9.30
CA ASP A 34 16.49 10.45 8.21
C ASP A 34 16.90 8.97 8.22
N PHE A 35 17.01 8.36 9.42
CA PHE A 35 17.39 6.96 9.57
C PHE A 35 16.25 5.96 9.36
N ILE A 36 14.98 6.36 9.55
CA ILE A 36 13.80 5.48 9.36
C ILE A 36 13.21 5.60 7.95
N ASP A 37 13.46 6.71 7.26
CA ASP A 37 13.07 6.89 5.85
C ASP A 37 13.96 6.08 4.87
N GLY A 38 14.99 5.39 5.38
CA GLY A 38 15.67 4.31 4.68
C GLY A 38 16.57 4.77 3.55
N SER A 39 17.28 5.89 3.75
CA SER A 39 18.07 6.57 2.70
C SER A 39 19.08 5.68 1.98
N PHE A 40 19.57 4.58 2.58
CA PHE A 40 20.52 3.66 1.94
C PHE A 40 20.22 2.17 2.14
N SER A 41 20.20 1.39 1.06
CA SER A 41 19.97 -0.08 1.07
C SER A 41 21.20 -0.89 1.44
N SER A 42 22.39 -0.36 1.18
CA SER A 42 23.64 -1.02 1.54
C SER A 42 24.79 -0.02 1.61
N THR A 43 25.71 -0.30 2.53
CA THR A 43 27.01 0.35 2.64
C THR A 43 28.07 -0.68 2.25
N THR A 44 28.77 -0.44 1.14
CA THR A 44 29.91 -1.29 0.75
C THR A 44 31.19 -0.46 0.77
N ILE A 45 32.29 -1.10 1.18
CA ILE A 45 33.61 -0.49 1.20
C ILE A 45 34.41 -1.10 0.05
N SER A 46 35.08 -0.26 -0.73
CA SER A 46 36.03 -0.70 -1.74
C SER A 46 37.37 0.01 -1.55
N GLY A 47 38.47 -0.64 -1.96
CA GLY A 47 39.82 -0.10 -1.77
C GLY A 47 40.37 -0.31 -0.36
N ILE A 48 41.60 0.16 -0.13
CA ILE A 48 42.34 0.05 1.14
C ILE A 48 43.17 1.33 1.38
N GLY A 49 43.50 1.62 2.64
CA GLY A 49 44.36 2.76 2.99
C GLY A 49 43.75 4.12 2.59
N SER A 50 44.58 5.05 2.09
CA SER A 50 44.15 6.38 1.63
C SER A 50 43.29 6.37 0.36
N ALA A 51 43.08 5.21 -0.26
CA ALA A 51 42.27 5.02 -1.46
C ALA A 51 40.96 4.23 -1.18
N ALA A 52 40.54 4.16 0.08
CA ALA A 52 39.27 3.53 0.44
C ALA A 52 38.07 4.45 0.12
N TYR A 53 37.01 3.85 -0.42
CA TYR A 53 35.74 4.51 -0.74
C TYR A 53 34.59 3.81 -0.02
N ILE A 54 33.65 4.61 0.49
CA ILE A 54 32.36 4.14 0.98
C ILE A 54 31.35 4.37 -0.15
N HIS A 55 30.74 3.29 -0.63
CA HIS A 55 29.61 3.35 -1.54
C HIS A 55 28.33 3.33 -0.71
N LEU A 56 27.55 4.38 -0.84
CA LEU A 56 26.19 4.46 -0.32
C LEU A 56 25.25 4.25 -1.51
N SER A 57 24.54 3.13 -1.52
CA SER A 57 23.48 2.90 -2.51
C SER A 57 22.18 3.43 -1.95
N SER A 58 21.65 4.50 -2.53
CA SER A 58 20.36 5.05 -2.09
C SER A 58 19.25 4.06 -2.41
N PHE A 59 18.49 3.63 -1.41
CA PHE A 59 17.23 2.94 -1.67
C PHE A 59 16.18 4.02 -1.81
N THR A 60 15.79 4.36 -3.05
CA THR A 60 14.56 5.11 -3.21
C THR A 60 13.43 4.19 -2.80
N VAL A 61 12.87 4.41 -1.62
CA VAL A 61 11.60 3.81 -1.23
C VAL A 61 10.56 4.31 -2.23
N GLU A 62 10.33 3.54 -3.29
CA GLU A 62 9.40 3.92 -4.34
C GLU A 62 8.02 4.15 -3.72
N TRP A 63 7.55 5.39 -3.87
CA TRP A 63 6.33 5.88 -3.29
C TRP A 63 5.32 6.05 -4.42
N TRP A 64 4.26 5.24 -4.43
CA TRP A 64 3.27 5.26 -5.50
C TRP A 64 2.72 6.65 -5.81
N ASN A 65 2.37 7.42 -4.77
CA ASN A 65 1.83 8.77 -4.94
C ASN A 65 2.10 9.65 -3.71
N THR A 66 2.83 10.75 -3.90
CA THR A 66 3.28 11.65 -2.82
C THR A 66 2.16 12.46 -2.16
N ASN A 67 0.94 12.46 -2.74
CA ASN A 67 -0.24 13.04 -2.10
C ASN A 67 -0.72 12.19 -0.91
N TRP A 68 -0.42 10.89 -0.89
CA TRP A 68 -0.64 10.02 0.26
C TRP A 68 0.57 10.07 1.18
N LYS A 69 0.38 10.53 2.42
CA LYS A 69 1.47 10.80 3.36
C LYS A 69 1.93 9.59 4.16
N TYR A 70 1.12 8.54 4.20
CA TYR A 70 1.41 7.35 5.01
C TYR A 70 1.12 6.08 4.22
N ARG A 71 1.84 5.01 4.56
CA ARG A 71 1.54 3.66 4.08
C ARG A 71 1.78 2.60 5.16
N LYS A 72 1.04 1.50 5.10
CA LYS A 72 1.30 0.28 5.88
C LYS A 72 1.67 -0.85 4.94
N VAL A 73 2.73 -1.58 5.25
CA VAL A 73 3.10 -2.80 4.53
C VAL A 73 2.22 -3.94 5.01
N LEU A 74 1.70 -4.73 4.07
CA LEU A 74 0.91 -5.94 4.32
C LEU A 74 1.55 -7.11 3.57
N TYR A 75 1.62 -8.25 4.24
CA TYR A 75 2.05 -9.50 3.65
C TYR A 75 0.87 -10.47 3.61
N VAL A 76 0.56 -10.98 2.42
CA VAL A 76 -0.51 -11.93 2.21
C VAL A 76 0.09 -13.28 1.86
N PHE A 77 -0.03 -14.22 2.79
CA PHE A 77 0.59 -15.53 2.68
C PHE A 77 -0.32 -16.54 1.98
N ASN A 78 0.29 -17.40 1.17
CA ASN A 78 -0.35 -18.57 0.60
C ASN A 78 0.37 -19.84 1.07
N PHE A 79 -0.39 -20.74 1.68
CA PHE A 79 0.08 -22.00 2.25
C PHE A 79 -0.26 -23.21 1.38
N VAL A 80 -0.90 -23.01 0.22
CA VAL A 80 -1.32 -24.10 -0.68
C VAL A 80 -0.42 -24.18 -1.92
N ASN A 81 -0.24 -25.40 -2.43
CA ASN A 81 0.62 -25.74 -3.58
C ASN A 81 0.04 -25.32 -4.95
N LYS A 82 -0.73 -24.23 -4.98
CA LYS A 82 -1.28 -23.64 -6.19
C LYS A 82 -1.28 -22.12 -6.07
N THR A 83 -1.06 -21.45 -7.20
CA THR A 83 -1.24 -20.00 -7.29
C THR A 83 -2.70 -19.66 -7.07
N LEU A 84 -2.99 -18.70 -6.21
CA LEU A 84 -4.33 -18.15 -6.02
C LEU A 84 -4.47 -16.95 -6.96
N THR A 85 -5.46 -16.98 -7.84
CA THR A 85 -5.75 -15.91 -8.81
C THR A 85 -7.02 -15.19 -8.37
N ASP A 86 -7.06 -13.87 -8.54
CA ASP A 86 -8.24 -13.04 -8.26
C ASP A 86 -8.82 -13.23 -6.86
N TYR A 87 -7.95 -13.43 -5.87
CA TYR A 87 -8.34 -13.87 -4.53
C TYR A 87 -8.70 -12.68 -3.62
N GLN A 88 -9.84 -12.78 -2.94
CA GLN A 88 -10.28 -11.77 -1.97
C GLN A 88 -9.71 -12.05 -0.59
N VAL A 89 -9.07 -11.05 0.01
CA VAL A 89 -8.50 -11.14 1.36
C VAL A 89 -9.11 -10.11 2.29
N LEU A 90 -9.43 -10.52 3.51
CA LEU A 90 -9.92 -9.64 4.55
C LEU A 90 -8.75 -9.09 5.37
N PHE A 91 -8.59 -7.78 5.35
CA PHE A 91 -7.66 -7.04 6.20
C PHE A 91 -8.44 -6.29 7.28
N THR A 92 -7.92 -6.26 8.51
CA THR A 92 -8.53 -5.50 9.61
C THR A 92 -7.55 -4.46 10.14
N THR A 93 -8.01 -3.21 10.28
CA THR A 93 -7.18 -2.14 10.84
C THR A 93 -7.95 -1.15 11.70
N ASN A 94 -7.26 -0.48 12.62
CA ASN A 94 -7.85 0.52 13.49
C ASN A 94 -7.82 1.89 12.80
N THR A 95 -8.83 2.18 11.97
CA THR A 95 -8.94 3.49 11.30
C THR A 95 -9.31 4.59 12.28
N GLN A 96 -10.03 4.27 13.36
CA GLN A 96 -10.36 5.22 14.42
C GLN A 96 -9.10 5.86 15.01
N MET A 97 -8.06 5.08 15.30
CA MET A 97 -6.80 5.60 15.83
C MET A 97 -6.07 6.47 14.80
N LEU A 98 -6.06 6.07 13.52
CA LEU A 98 -5.43 6.86 12.45
C LEU A 98 -6.13 8.20 12.24
N ILE A 99 -7.45 8.23 12.35
CA ILE A 99 -8.28 9.44 12.28
C ILE A 99 -8.04 10.32 13.52
N GLN A 100 -8.01 9.75 14.72
CA GLN A 100 -7.69 10.48 15.97
C GLN A 100 -6.30 11.14 15.92
N GLN A 101 -5.34 10.51 15.24
CA GLN A 101 -4.00 11.06 15.01
C GLN A 101 -3.94 12.11 13.88
N GLY A 102 -5.06 12.42 13.22
CA GLY A 102 -5.10 13.35 12.08
C GLY A 102 -4.44 12.80 10.81
N LYS A 103 -4.23 11.48 10.70
CA LYS A 103 -3.51 10.85 9.59
C LYS A 103 -4.39 10.35 8.45
N MET A 104 -5.70 10.31 8.65
CA MET A 104 -6.67 9.70 7.73
C MET A 104 -7.97 10.51 7.73
N LYS A 105 -8.71 10.51 6.61
CA LYS A 105 -10.04 11.14 6.55
C LYS A 105 -11.05 10.37 7.40
N THR A 106 -12.02 11.08 7.98
CA THR A 106 -13.06 10.50 8.86
C THR A 106 -13.93 9.45 8.17
N ASP A 107 -14.04 9.52 6.85
CA ASP A 107 -14.81 8.61 5.99
C ASP A 107 -13.95 7.51 5.34
N CYS A 108 -12.65 7.45 5.64
CA CYS A 108 -11.67 6.52 5.05
C CYS A 108 -11.58 6.57 3.51
N SER A 109 -12.09 7.63 2.87
CA SER A 109 -12.11 7.76 1.40
C SER A 109 -10.71 7.92 0.79
N ASP A 110 -9.71 8.20 1.63
CA ASP A 110 -8.30 8.29 1.27
C ASP A 110 -7.55 6.96 1.33
N ILE A 111 -8.21 5.81 1.52
CA ILE A 111 -7.56 4.51 1.46
C ILE A 111 -7.26 4.12 0.00
N ARG A 112 -6.04 3.65 -0.27
CA ARG A 112 -5.65 2.98 -1.53
C ARG A 112 -4.81 1.75 -1.21
N PHE A 113 -5.01 0.67 -1.96
CA PHE A 113 -4.13 -0.50 -1.93
C PHE A 113 -3.30 -0.55 -3.20
N VAL A 114 -2.00 -0.76 -3.04
CA VAL A 114 -1.04 -0.78 -4.15
C VAL A 114 -0.19 -2.04 -4.05
N ALA A 115 0.06 -2.70 -5.17
CA ALA A 115 0.94 -3.86 -5.24
C ALA A 115 2.41 -3.49 -4.97
N GLU A 116 3.28 -4.50 -4.86
CA GLU A 116 4.70 -4.32 -4.59
C GLU A 116 5.43 -3.48 -5.64
N ASP A 117 4.92 -3.46 -6.88
CA ASP A 117 5.44 -2.69 -8.01
C ASP A 117 5.25 -1.16 -7.89
N ASN A 118 4.63 -0.69 -6.79
CA ASN A 118 4.31 0.71 -6.50
C ASN A 118 3.54 1.42 -7.63
N GLN A 119 2.78 0.67 -8.44
CA GLN A 119 2.06 1.19 -9.60
C GLN A 119 0.65 0.63 -9.66
N THR A 120 0.49 -0.67 -9.45
CA THR A 120 -0.79 -1.37 -9.64
C THR A 120 -1.70 -1.12 -8.46
N LEU A 121 -2.81 -0.41 -8.71
CA LEU A 121 -3.91 -0.25 -7.75
C LEU A 121 -4.70 -1.56 -7.61
N LEU A 122 -5.01 -1.92 -6.37
CA LEU A 122 -5.80 -3.10 -6.04
C LEU A 122 -7.22 -2.70 -5.63
N PRO A 123 -8.27 -3.32 -6.21
CA PRO A 123 -9.64 -3.10 -5.79
C PRO A 123 -9.84 -3.42 -4.32
N HIS A 124 -10.66 -2.62 -3.65
CA HIS A 124 -10.98 -2.82 -2.24
C HIS A 124 -12.41 -2.42 -1.89
N PHE A 125 -12.89 -2.92 -0.76
CA PHE A 125 -14.20 -2.62 -0.20
C PHE A 125 -14.15 -2.53 1.31
N ILE A 126 -14.73 -1.46 1.88
CA ILE A 126 -14.80 -1.26 3.32
C ILE A 126 -16.14 -1.83 3.83
N GLU A 127 -16.11 -3.03 4.40
CA GLU A 127 -17.31 -3.76 4.84
C GLU A 127 -17.94 -3.12 6.09
N SER A 128 -17.14 -2.78 7.09
CA SER A 128 -17.65 -2.38 8.41
C SER A 128 -17.92 -0.88 8.53
N GLY A 129 -17.79 -0.11 7.45
CA GLY A 129 -17.72 1.36 7.50
C GLY A 129 -16.40 1.90 8.06
N ALA A 130 -16.31 3.23 8.12
CA ALA A 130 -15.13 3.99 8.53
C ALA A 130 -15.09 4.27 10.05
N ASN A 131 -13.94 4.76 10.54
CA ASN A 131 -13.75 5.24 11.91
C ASN A 131 -14.06 4.21 13.00
N THR A 132 -13.57 2.98 12.83
CA THR A 132 -13.74 1.90 13.81
C THR A 132 -12.41 1.35 14.30
N ALA A 133 -12.41 0.78 15.51
CA ALA A 133 -11.24 0.10 16.06
C ALA A 133 -10.86 -1.17 15.28
N LYS A 134 -11.81 -1.73 14.52
CA LYS A 134 -11.67 -2.95 13.72
C LYS A 134 -12.36 -2.75 12.36
N THR A 135 -11.80 -1.87 11.54
CA THR A 135 -12.28 -1.64 10.18
C THR A 135 -11.92 -2.82 9.31
N LYS A 136 -12.94 -3.49 8.77
CA LYS A 136 -12.83 -4.64 7.88
C LYS A 136 -12.79 -4.18 6.43
N ILE A 137 -11.73 -4.54 5.73
CA ILE A 137 -11.47 -4.13 4.36
C ILE A 137 -11.15 -5.37 3.53
N TRP A 138 -11.97 -5.63 2.52
CA TRP A 138 -11.71 -6.66 1.52
C TRP A 138 -10.84 -6.10 0.41
N ILE A 139 -9.88 -6.88 -0.07
CA ILE A 139 -8.94 -6.49 -1.13
C ILE A 139 -8.89 -7.64 -2.15
N LYS A 140 -9.00 -7.33 -3.44
CA LYS A 140 -8.82 -8.34 -4.50
C LYS A 140 -7.37 -8.33 -4.97
N ILE A 141 -6.71 -9.47 -4.86
CA ILE A 141 -5.30 -9.64 -5.25
C ILE A 141 -5.25 -10.50 -6.53
N PRO A 142 -4.70 -9.96 -7.64
CA PRO A 142 -4.70 -10.66 -8.92
C PRO A 142 -3.97 -12.00 -8.90
N SER A 143 -2.86 -12.11 -8.16
CA SER A 143 -2.07 -13.34 -8.09
C SER A 143 -1.32 -13.42 -6.76
N ILE A 144 -1.40 -14.56 -6.09
CA ILE A 144 -0.59 -14.92 -4.93
C ILE A 144 0.13 -16.24 -5.27
N PRO A 145 1.48 -16.25 -5.38
CA PRO A 145 2.24 -17.42 -5.83
C PRO A 145 1.92 -18.68 -5.02
N ALA A 146 2.09 -19.86 -5.60
CA ALA A 146 1.97 -21.12 -4.86
C ALA A 146 2.96 -21.19 -3.68
N GLY A 147 2.51 -21.72 -2.55
CA GLY A 147 3.33 -21.96 -1.37
C GLY A 147 3.12 -23.37 -0.83
N SER A 148 3.45 -23.57 0.44
CA SER A 148 3.19 -24.82 1.15
C SER A 148 3.12 -24.55 2.65
N ILE A 149 2.60 -25.51 3.42
CA ILE A 149 2.53 -25.37 4.88
C ILE A 149 3.92 -25.14 5.53
N ASN A 150 4.98 -25.74 4.97
CA ASN A 150 6.34 -25.64 5.51
C ASN A 150 7.19 -24.54 4.84
N ASN A 151 6.72 -23.98 3.73
CA ASN A 151 7.37 -22.90 3.00
C ASN A 151 6.29 -22.03 2.32
N PRO A 152 5.64 -21.12 3.06
CA PRO A 152 4.61 -20.28 2.49
C PRO A 152 5.22 -19.24 1.54
N SER A 153 4.57 -19.03 0.42
CA SER A 153 4.81 -17.87 -0.41
C SER A 153 4.02 -16.69 0.16
N TYR A 154 4.37 -15.49 -0.29
CA TYR A 154 3.58 -14.30 -0.01
C TYR A 154 3.63 -13.33 -1.17
N VAL A 155 2.70 -12.38 -1.15
CA VAL A 155 2.83 -11.11 -1.86
C VAL A 155 2.88 -9.98 -0.86
N LYS A 156 3.65 -8.94 -1.21
CA LYS A 156 3.70 -7.69 -0.46
C LYS A 156 2.76 -6.69 -1.14
N ILE A 157 1.94 -6.02 -0.35
CA ILE A 157 1.10 -4.91 -0.79
C ILE A 157 1.19 -3.77 0.21
N TYR A 158 0.74 -2.60 -0.18
CA TYR A 158 0.75 -1.40 0.66
C TYR A 158 -0.66 -0.84 0.80
N MET A 159 -1.06 -0.49 2.02
CA MET A 159 -2.22 0.36 2.27
C MET A 159 -1.76 1.81 2.42
N TYR A 160 -2.01 2.64 1.42
CA TYR A 160 -1.77 4.08 1.44
C TYR A 160 -2.96 4.84 2.05
N TYR A 161 -2.68 5.87 2.84
CA TYR A 161 -3.67 6.81 3.42
C TYR A 161 -3.04 8.20 3.70
N GLY A 162 -3.86 9.16 4.13
CA GLY A 162 -3.42 10.52 4.46
C GLY A 162 -3.45 11.49 3.29
N ASN A 163 -4.32 11.28 2.31
CA ASN A 163 -4.57 12.26 1.24
C ASN A 163 -5.88 13.01 1.52
N PRO A 164 -5.85 14.27 1.99
CA PRO A 164 -7.06 15.01 2.35
C PRO A 164 -7.98 15.32 1.15
N THR A 165 -7.43 15.29 -0.07
CA THR A 165 -8.17 15.60 -1.31
C THR A 165 -8.73 14.36 -2.01
N ALA A 166 -8.43 13.16 -1.50
CA ALA A 166 -8.88 11.92 -2.13
C ALA A 166 -10.41 11.75 -2.05
N THR A 167 -10.99 11.20 -3.11
CA THR A 167 -12.37 10.72 -3.16
C THR A 167 -12.42 9.22 -2.89
N ASN A 168 -13.60 8.72 -2.49
CA ASN A 168 -13.79 7.30 -2.20
C ASN A 168 -13.54 6.45 -3.45
N ALA A 169 -12.77 5.38 -3.30
CA ALA A 169 -12.50 4.40 -4.35
C ALA A 169 -12.88 2.97 -3.94
N ALA A 170 -13.54 2.79 -2.79
CA ALA A 170 -14.04 1.49 -2.38
C ALA A 170 -15.18 1.07 -3.32
N ASN A 171 -15.01 -0.08 -3.99
CA ASN A 171 -15.97 -0.62 -4.94
C ASN A 171 -16.10 -2.15 -4.75
N PRO A 172 -17.17 -2.64 -4.09
CA PRO A 172 -17.34 -4.08 -3.88
C PRO A 172 -17.53 -4.87 -5.17
N LYS A 173 -18.05 -4.26 -6.24
CA LYS A 173 -18.24 -4.91 -7.55
C LYS A 173 -16.92 -5.22 -8.25
N GLU A 174 -15.84 -4.54 -7.90
CA GLU A 174 -14.50 -4.85 -8.41
C GLU A 174 -13.76 -5.86 -7.52
N VAL A 175 -14.25 -6.10 -6.29
CA VAL A 175 -13.62 -7.01 -5.33
C VAL A 175 -14.19 -8.41 -5.42
N PHE A 176 -15.51 -8.53 -5.41
CA PHE A 176 -16.18 -9.83 -5.39
C PHE A 176 -16.66 -10.21 -6.79
N ASP A 177 -16.62 -11.51 -7.10
CA ASP A 177 -17.13 -12.03 -8.37
C ASP A 177 -18.64 -11.83 -8.50
N VAL A 178 -19.34 -11.81 -7.36
CA VAL A 178 -20.77 -11.45 -7.26
C VAL A 178 -20.95 -10.53 -6.05
N TYR A 179 -21.55 -9.37 -6.28
CA TYR A 179 -21.95 -8.44 -5.23
C TYR A 179 -23.32 -7.84 -5.54
N GLU A 180 -24.20 -7.86 -4.56
CA GLU A 180 -25.53 -7.26 -4.62
C GLU A 180 -25.87 -6.71 -3.23
N ASP A 181 -26.26 -5.44 -3.16
CA ASP A 181 -26.70 -4.78 -1.94
C ASP A 181 -28.22 -4.59 -1.90
N PHE A 182 -28.92 -5.00 -2.97
CA PHE A 182 -30.36 -4.89 -3.16
C PHE A 182 -30.90 -3.46 -3.00
N SER A 183 -30.01 -2.46 -3.11
CA SER A 183 -30.36 -1.04 -3.06
C SER A 183 -31.21 -0.60 -4.26
N THR A 184 -31.12 -1.38 -5.35
CA THR A 184 -31.92 -1.24 -6.57
C THR A 184 -32.68 -2.53 -6.86
N ASN A 185 -33.69 -2.45 -7.71
CA ASN A 185 -34.52 -3.61 -8.04
C ASN A 185 -33.68 -4.68 -8.78
N PRO A 186 -33.47 -5.88 -8.19
CA PRO A 186 -32.66 -6.92 -8.81
C PRO A 186 -33.27 -7.45 -10.12
N ARG A 187 -34.59 -7.25 -10.33
CA ARG A 187 -35.27 -7.60 -11.60
C ARG A 187 -34.75 -6.81 -12.79
N THR A 188 -34.25 -5.61 -12.55
CA THR A 188 -33.80 -4.68 -13.59
C THR A 188 -32.29 -4.46 -13.55
N SER A 189 -31.57 -5.10 -12.62
CA SER A 189 -30.13 -4.89 -12.44
C SER A 189 -29.29 -5.59 -13.51
N GLY A 190 -29.89 -6.52 -14.27
CA GLY A 190 -29.20 -7.30 -15.31
C GLY A 190 -28.28 -8.40 -14.75
N TYR A 191 -28.19 -8.54 -13.42
CA TYR A 191 -27.38 -9.57 -12.75
C TYR A 191 -28.16 -10.85 -12.46
N TRP A 192 -29.49 -10.80 -12.44
CA TRP A 192 -30.35 -11.89 -11.99
C TRP A 192 -31.32 -12.33 -13.07
N ASP A 193 -31.23 -13.59 -13.50
CA ASP A 193 -32.30 -14.24 -14.23
C ASP A 193 -33.39 -14.68 -13.25
N ILE A 194 -34.59 -14.13 -13.41
CA ILE A 194 -35.71 -14.43 -12.53
C ILE A 194 -36.60 -15.49 -13.17
N TYR A 195 -36.58 -16.68 -12.58
CA TYR A 195 -37.46 -17.78 -12.95
C TYR A 195 -38.74 -17.73 -12.12
N ASP A 196 -39.75 -17.00 -12.61
CA ASP A 196 -41.11 -17.11 -12.10
C ASP A 196 -41.75 -18.37 -12.71
N ARG A 197 -41.92 -19.45 -11.93
CA ARG A 197 -42.55 -20.72 -12.38
C ARG A 197 -44.06 -20.56 -12.60
N GLY A 198 -44.53 -19.57 -13.36
CA GLY A 198 -45.94 -19.41 -13.79
C GLY A 198 -47.00 -19.30 -12.67
N ASP A 199 -46.61 -19.52 -11.42
CA ASP A 199 -47.41 -19.49 -10.21
C ASP A 199 -46.85 -18.36 -9.36
N GLN A 200 -47.61 -17.26 -9.31
CA GLN A 200 -47.27 -16.02 -8.63
C GLN A 200 -47.07 -16.21 -7.11
N THR A 201 -47.37 -17.39 -6.58
CA THR A 201 -47.19 -17.78 -5.18
C THR A 201 -45.74 -18.16 -4.83
N TYR A 202 -44.86 -18.36 -5.83
CA TYR A 202 -43.43 -18.67 -5.65
C TYR A 202 -42.51 -17.50 -6.05
N THR A 203 -42.95 -16.28 -5.82
CA THR A 203 -42.27 -15.07 -6.30
C THR A 203 -41.09 -14.72 -5.42
N CYS A 204 -39.97 -14.35 -6.04
CA CYS A 204 -39.04 -13.48 -5.35
C CYS A 204 -39.65 -12.08 -5.25
N VAL A 205 -39.67 -11.52 -4.04
CA VAL A 205 -40.25 -10.20 -3.76
C VAL A 205 -39.12 -9.25 -3.41
N TRP A 206 -38.93 -8.21 -4.23
CA TRP A 206 -38.10 -7.07 -3.88
C TRP A 206 -38.96 -6.01 -3.20
N ASN A 207 -38.56 -5.60 -2.00
CA ASN A 207 -39.21 -4.54 -1.25
C ASN A 207 -38.35 -3.27 -1.37
N GLN A 208 -38.84 -2.30 -2.13
CA GLN A 208 -38.14 -1.02 -2.33
C GLN A 208 -37.90 -0.26 -1.02
N THR A 209 -38.89 -0.26 -0.11
CA THR A 209 -38.81 0.50 1.15
C THR A 209 -37.83 -0.14 2.12
N ALA A 210 -37.77 -1.47 2.16
CA ALA A 210 -36.88 -2.21 3.05
C ALA A 210 -35.51 -2.54 2.41
N GLN A 211 -35.32 -2.23 1.13
CA GLN A 211 -34.13 -2.59 0.32
C GLN A 211 -33.72 -4.06 0.52
N ASN A 212 -34.70 -4.96 0.49
CA ASN A 212 -34.45 -6.38 0.69
C ASN A 212 -35.10 -7.23 -0.41
N PHE A 213 -34.51 -8.40 -0.60
CA PHE A 213 -34.97 -9.43 -1.50
C PHE A 213 -35.39 -10.65 -0.69
N SER A 214 -36.63 -11.07 -0.86
CA SER A 214 -37.21 -12.22 -0.15
C SER A 214 -37.51 -13.35 -1.11
N LEU A 215 -37.07 -14.57 -0.78
CA LEU A 215 -37.56 -15.80 -1.39
C LEU A 215 -38.82 -16.23 -0.62
N THR A 216 -39.99 -16.23 -1.27
CA THR A 216 -41.27 -16.43 -0.58
C THR A 216 -41.51 -17.87 -0.12
N LYS A 217 -40.88 -18.89 -0.73
CA LYS A 217 -40.90 -20.29 -0.26
C LYS A 217 -39.83 -21.16 -0.91
N ALA A 218 -39.05 -21.91 -0.13
CA ALA A 218 -38.35 -23.10 -0.61
C ALA A 218 -39.27 -24.32 -0.44
N SER A 219 -39.83 -24.87 -1.51
CA SER A 219 -40.36 -26.25 -1.46
C SER A 219 -39.17 -27.20 -1.53
N GLN A 220 -39.02 -28.12 -0.56
CA GLN A 220 -38.09 -29.24 -0.71
C GLN A 220 -38.44 -29.99 -2.00
N ASN A 221 -37.64 -29.81 -3.05
CA ASN A 221 -37.69 -30.66 -4.24
C ASN A 221 -36.36 -31.38 -4.34
N ARG A 222 -36.19 -32.41 -3.51
CA ARG A 222 -35.38 -33.59 -3.81
C ARG A 222 -36.24 -34.81 -3.45
N ALA A 223 -36.83 -35.43 -4.47
CA ALA A 223 -36.98 -36.87 -4.51
C ALA A 223 -35.69 -37.44 -5.12
#